data_AF-A0A2K3CVT8-F1
#
_entry.id   AF-A0A2K3CVT8-F1
#
_cell.length_a   1.000
_cell.length_b   1.000
_cell.length_c   1.000
_cell.angle_alpha   90.00
_cell.angle_beta   90.00
_cell.angle_gamma   90.00
#
_symmetry.space_group_name_H-M   'P 1'
#
loop_
_entity.id
_entity.type
_entity.pdbx_description
1 polymer ?
#
loop_
_entity_poly.entity_id
_entity_poly.type
_entity_poly.pdbx_seq_one_letter_code
_entity_poly.pdbx_strand_id
1 'polypeptide(L)'
;MAEAQVAERPAAFAFDSPPLVTPQPVFLQPHYAVRLCIDEPMIGLPDTGRLAALCFVADTLIERVHKVPRSASAFDVGILQEIEALCHQVAPKKHAQTTMADLGLLELFPYLAMGLSGDKLDTVQHNPGAAYFNYISLLNQVVMMGTQLYHDACMPQHHKYAAHQIALLYQCLNMLQGDTKPIRRVVEARFDEIKSITESRDPYLPVELSAWIQEVTWLCREEIQACPPYVHKRIETLMRAARGDGGSGAAAAGGPGAGGPPGAAGNGTS
;
A
#
# COMPACT_ATOMS: atom_id res chain seq x y z
N MET A 1 -3.67 -9.56 73.18
CA MET A 1 -2.34 -10.22 73.19
C MET A 1 -2.55 -11.70 72.96
N ALA A 2 -2.22 -12.18 71.76
CA ALA A 2 -1.74 -13.52 71.42
C ALA A 2 -1.72 -13.63 69.89
N GLU A 3 -0.55 -13.44 69.30
CA GLU A 3 -0.23 -13.82 67.93
C GLU A 3 -0.16 -15.35 67.82
N ALA A 4 -0.63 -15.90 66.69
CA ALA A 4 -0.22 -17.22 66.21
C ALA A 4 -0.31 -17.30 64.68
N GLN A 5 0.81 -16.95 64.05
CA GLN A 5 1.45 -17.63 62.91
C GLN A 5 0.57 -18.11 61.74
N VAL A 6 0.59 -17.33 60.65
CA VAL A 6 0.30 -17.84 59.30
C VAL A 6 1.57 -18.50 58.77
N ALA A 7 1.52 -19.83 58.64
CA ALA A 7 2.58 -20.63 58.03
C ALA A 7 2.74 -20.28 56.55
N GLU A 8 3.96 -19.90 56.17
CA GLU A 8 4.41 -19.85 54.77
C GLU A 8 4.22 -21.21 54.12
N ARG A 9 3.42 -21.26 53.05
CA ARG A 9 3.44 -22.38 52.10
C ARG A 9 4.40 -22.05 50.95
N PRO A 10 5.21 -23.02 50.52
CA PRO A 10 6.28 -22.81 49.56
C PRO A 10 5.74 -22.46 48.19
N ALA A 11 6.53 -21.67 47.46
CA ALA A 11 6.33 -21.27 46.08
C ALA A 11 5.96 -22.48 45.20
N ALA A 12 4.67 -22.66 44.96
CA ALA A 12 4.18 -23.54 43.93
C ALA A 12 4.35 -22.82 42.60
N PHE A 13 5.11 -23.42 41.69
CA PHE A 13 5.09 -23.10 40.27
C PHE A 13 3.65 -23.25 39.77
N ALA A 14 2.90 -22.15 39.75
CA ALA A 14 1.55 -22.10 39.24
C ALA A 14 1.54 -21.11 38.08
N PHE A 15 1.18 -21.62 36.91
CA PHE A 15 0.74 -20.80 35.80
C PHE A 15 -0.39 -19.89 36.32
N ASP A 16 -0.12 -18.60 36.48
CA ASP A 16 -1.09 -17.55 36.85
C ASP A 16 -2.16 -17.29 35.76
N SER A 17 -2.39 -18.27 34.89
CA SER A 17 -3.52 -18.26 33.97
C SER A 17 -4.73 -18.85 34.70
N PRO A 18 -5.87 -18.14 34.78
CA PRO A 18 -7.08 -18.70 35.36
C PRO A 18 -7.46 -20.00 34.63
N PRO A 19 -8.03 -21.00 35.34
CA PRO A 19 -8.35 -22.27 34.72
C PRO A 19 -9.34 -22.08 33.58
N LEU A 20 -9.03 -22.67 32.42
CA LEU A 20 -9.84 -22.65 31.19
C LEU A 20 -11.31 -23.04 31.39
N VAL A 21 -11.62 -23.77 32.47
CA VAL A 21 -12.96 -24.17 32.85
C VAL A 21 -13.13 -23.94 34.35
N THR A 22 -14.11 -23.13 34.73
CA THR A 22 -14.53 -23.00 36.13
C THR A 22 -15.87 -23.70 36.31
N PRO A 23 -15.91 -24.93 36.84
CA PRO A 23 -17.18 -25.63 37.04
C PRO A 23 -17.98 -24.93 38.14
N GLN A 24 -19.22 -24.54 37.83
CA GLN A 24 -20.16 -24.03 38.84
C GLN A 24 -20.99 -25.18 39.44
N PRO A 25 -21.26 -25.16 40.75
CA PRO A 25 -22.08 -26.18 41.39
C PRO A 25 -23.54 -26.15 40.90
N VAL A 26 -24.11 -27.34 40.72
CA VAL A 26 -25.36 -27.65 40.00
C VAL A 26 -26.65 -27.10 40.64
N PHE A 27 -26.60 -26.51 41.83
CA PHE A 27 -27.82 -26.14 42.57
C PHE A 27 -28.54 -24.86 42.12
N LEU A 28 -28.06 -24.15 41.09
CA LEU A 28 -28.67 -22.88 40.64
C LEU A 28 -29.34 -22.89 39.26
N GLN A 29 -29.02 -23.81 38.33
CA GLN A 29 -29.68 -23.86 37.00
C GLN A 29 -29.72 -25.29 36.39
N PRO A 30 -30.74 -25.63 35.57
CA PRO A 30 -31.02 -27.03 35.21
C PRO A 30 -30.09 -27.64 34.14
N HIS A 31 -29.32 -26.84 33.41
CA HIS A 31 -28.49 -27.32 32.30
C HIS A 31 -27.09 -26.67 32.34
N TYR A 32 -26.05 -27.47 32.06
CA TYR A 32 -24.67 -27.00 31.96
C TYR A 32 -24.58 -25.84 30.96
N ALA A 33 -24.33 -24.63 31.43
CA ALA A 33 -23.93 -23.52 30.56
C ALA A 33 -22.45 -23.70 30.23
N VAL A 34 -22.16 -24.35 29.10
CA VAL A 34 -20.83 -24.35 28.51
C VAL A 34 -20.59 -22.97 27.92
N ARG A 35 -19.75 -22.17 28.55
CA ARG A 35 -19.23 -20.94 27.94
C ARG A 35 -17.99 -21.32 27.15
N LEU A 36 -18.10 -21.32 25.82
CA LEU A 36 -16.96 -21.49 24.92
C LEU A 36 -16.08 -20.24 25.02
N CYS A 37 -14.87 -20.40 25.54
CA CYS A 37 -13.84 -19.36 25.59
C CYS A 37 -12.88 -19.47 24.37
N ILE A 38 -13.41 -19.71 23.16
CA ILE A 38 -12.61 -19.74 21.92
C ILE A 38 -12.74 -18.42 21.14
N ASP A 39 -13.47 -17.44 21.67
CA ASP A 39 -13.74 -16.19 20.95
C ASP A 39 -13.04 -15.00 21.60
N GLU A 40 -11.75 -14.89 21.30
CA GLU A 40 -11.02 -13.62 21.26
C GLU A 40 -10.32 -13.55 19.88
N PRO A 41 -10.51 -12.45 19.13
CA PRO A 41 -11.61 -12.26 18.18
C PRO A 41 -11.25 -12.76 16.78
N MET A 42 -11.73 -13.94 16.40
CA MET A 42 -11.68 -14.39 14.99
C MET A 42 -12.71 -13.65 14.10
N ILE A 43 -13.52 -12.74 14.65
CA ILE A 43 -14.62 -12.01 13.98
C ILE A 43 -14.41 -10.48 13.98
N GLY A 44 -13.33 -9.98 14.58
CA GLY A 44 -13.13 -8.54 14.83
C GLY A 44 -11.86 -7.96 14.23
N LEU A 45 -11.34 -8.52 13.14
CA LEU A 45 -10.30 -7.80 12.40
C LEU A 45 -10.94 -6.52 11.85
N PRO A 46 -10.37 -5.34 12.11
CA PRO A 46 -10.89 -4.12 11.53
C PRO A 46 -10.88 -4.26 10.02
N ASP A 47 -11.98 -3.91 9.37
CA ASP A 47 -12.12 -4.01 7.91
C ASP A 47 -11.25 -2.93 7.24
N THR A 48 -9.94 -3.20 7.18
CA THR A 48 -8.95 -2.33 6.57
C THR A 48 -9.21 -2.15 5.07
N GLY A 49 -9.87 -3.12 4.42
CA GLY A 49 -10.30 -3.03 3.03
C GLY A 49 -11.38 -1.98 2.85
N ARG A 50 -12.43 -2.00 3.68
CA ARG A 50 -13.47 -0.98 3.71
C ARG A 50 -12.92 0.39 4.13
N LEU A 51 -12.02 0.44 5.11
CA LEU A 51 -11.35 1.69 5.50
C LEU A 51 -10.60 2.30 4.30
N ALA A 52 -9.78 1.52 3.59
CA ALA A 52 -9.07 1.99 2.42
C ALA A 52 -10.02 2.42 1.28
N ALA A 53 -11.11 1.67 1.06
CA ALA A 53 -12.12 2.03 0.06
C ALA A 53 -12.83 3.34 0.39
N LEU A 54 -13.21 3.55 1.66
CA LEU A 54 -13.82 4.81 2.10
C LEU A 54 -12.84 5.98 2.00
N CYS A 55 -11.57 5.77 2.36
CA CYS A 55 -10.51 6.77 2.16
C CYS A 55 -10.36 7.14 0.68
N PHE A 56 -10.39 6.17 -0.25
CA PHE A 56 -10.36 6.42 -1.68
C PHE A 56 -11.57 7.22 -2.17
N VAL A 57 -12.78 6.88 -1.71
CA VAL A 57 -14.00 7.62 -2.04
C VAL A 57 -13.90 9.06 -1.53
N ALA A 58 -13.47 9.26 -0.28
CA ALA A 58 -13.28 10.58 0.30
C ALA A 58 -12.22 11.39 -0.47
N ASP A 59 -11.09 10.79 -0.83
CA ASP A 59 -10.02 11.40 -1.63
C ASP A 59 -10.54 11.91 -2.98
N THR A 60 -11.29 11.05 -3.69
CA THR A 60 -11.88 11.37 -5.00
C THR A 60 -12.92 12.51 -4.89
N LEU A 61 -13.72 12.50 -3.82
CA LEU A 61 -14.71 13.55 -3.59
C LEU A 61 -14.04 14.91 -3.28
N ILE A 62 -12.99 14.91 -2.46
CA ILE A 62 -12.21 16.12 -2.17
C ILE A 62 -11.54 16.63 -3.44
N GLU A 63 -10.89 15.75 -4.20
CA GLU A 63 -10.30 16.10 -5.49
C GLU A 63 -11.33 16.77 -6.42
N ARG A 64 -12.54 16.20 -6.51
CA ARG A 64 -13.61 16.72 -7.37
C ARG A 64 -14.09 18.10 -6.93
N VAL A 65 -14.24 18.32 -5.62
CA VAL A 65 -14.60 19.64 -5.06
C VAL A 65 -13.52 20.68 -5.41
N HIS A 66 -12.24 20.31 -5.32
CA HIS A 66 -11.14 21.21 -5.62
C HIS A 66 -10.95 21.48 -7.13
N LYS A 67 -11.05 20.45 -7.99
CA LYS A 67 -10.82 20.58 -9.44
C LYS A 67 -12.04 21.10 -10.20
N VAL A 68 -13.25 20.81 -9.73
CA VAL A 68 -14.51 21.17 -10.41
C VAL A 68 -15.53 21.77 -9.43
N PRO A 69 -15.28 22.99 -8.91
CA PRO A 69 -16.10 23.58 -7.83
C PRO A 69 -17.57 23.79 -8.20
N ARG A 70 -17.85 23.99 -9.49
CA ARG A 70 -19.20 24.31 -10.00
C ARG A 70 -20.12 23.09 -10.15
N SER A 71 -19.59 21.87 -10.08
CA SER A 71 -20.35 20.61 -10.27
C SER A 71 -20.27 19.67 -9.08
N ALA A 72 -19.53 20.04 -8.02
CA ALA A 72 -19.34 19.16 -6.89
C ALA A 72 -20.57 19.21 -5.97
N SER A 73 -21.17 18.04 -5.74
CA SER A 73 -22.08 17.84 -4.62
C SER A 73 -21.34 18.17 -3.31
N ALA A 74 -22.06 18.68 -2.32
CA ALA A 74 -21.51 18.90 -0.99
C ALA A 74 -20.81 17.62 -0.49
N PHE A 75 -19.63 17.81 0.09
CA PHE A 75 -18.85 16.73 0.67
C PHE A 75 -19.69 16.00 1.72
N ASP A 76 -19.82 14.67 1.59
CA ASP A 76 -20.64 13.87 2.50
C ASP A 76 -19.89 13.65 3.82
N VAL A 77 -20.32 14.38 4.86
CA VAL A 77 -19.77 14.31 6.22
C VAL A 77 -19.93 12.89 6.80
N GLY A 78 -20.90 12.10 6.33
CA GLY A 78 -21.11 10.73 6.78
C GLY A 78 -19.93 9.81 6.47
N ILE A 79 -19.23 10.04 5.35
CA ILE A 79 -18.07 9.23 4.95
C ILE A 79 -16.90 9.44 5.93
N LEU A 80 -16.65 10.68 6.37
CA LEU A 80 -15.59 10.94 7.37
C LEU A 80 -15.92 10.35 8.74
N GLN A 81 -17.19 10.40 9.15
CA GLN A 81 -17.63 9.80 10.41
C GLN A 81 -17.45 8.28 10.39
N GLU A 82 -17.71 7.64 9.25
CA GLU A 82 -17.52 6.21 9.07
C GLU A 82 -16.02 5.82 9.06
N ILE A 83 -15.18 6.62 8.38
CA ILE A 83 -13.71 6.47 8.42
C ILE A 83 -13.21 6.59 9.86
N GLU A 84 -13.68 7.59 10.61
CA GLU A 84 -13.30 7.81 12.00
C GLU A 84 -13.72 6.64 12.90
N ALA A 85 -14.94 6.13 12.74
CA ALA A 85 -15.43 4.97 13.48
C ALA A 85 -14.58 3.72 13.21
N LEU A 86 -14.20 3.48 11.95
CA LEU A 86 -13.32 2.35 11.58
C LEU A 86 -11.90 2.54 12.11
N CYS A 87 -11.36 3.77 12.12
CA CYS A 87 -10.06 4.05 12.71
C CYS A 87 -10.02 3.77 14.22
N HIS A 88 -11.11 4.07 14.94
CA HIS A 88 -11.24 3.75 16.35
C HIS A 88 -11.42 2.24 16.60
N GLN A 89 -11.94 1.47 15.64
CA GLN A 89 -11.95 0.00 15.72
C GLN A 89 -10.54 -0.59 15.53
N VAL A 90 -9.73 -0.02 14.64
CA VAL A 90 -8.33 -0.42 14.45
C VAL A 90 -7.47 -0.06 15.66
N ALA A 91 -7.59 1.17 16.16
CA ALA A 91 -6.78 1.69 17.25
C ALA A 91 -7.63 2.59 18.18
N PRO A 92 -8.32 2.02 19.19
CA PRO A 92 -9.27 2.74 20.04
C PRO A 92 -8.68 3.91 20.84
N LYS A 93 -7.36 3.92 21.03
CA LYS A 93 -6.64 4.91 21.85
C LYS A 93 -5.93 5.98 21.02
N LYS A 94 -5.98 5.90 19.69
CA LYS A 94 -5.29 6.82 18.77
C LYS A 94 -6.29 7.69 18.05
N HIS A 95 -5.88 8.93 17.78
CA HIS A 95 -6.64 9.83 16.92
C HIS A 95 -6.72 9.26 15.50
N ALA A 96 -7.88 9.36 14.84
CA ALA A 96 -8.10 8.76 13.53
C ALA A 96 -7.06 9.18 12.47
N GLN A 97 -6.66 10.44 12.46
CA GLN A 97 -5.60 10.94 11.58
C GLN A 97 -4.24 10.27 11.82
N THR A 98 -3.87 10.04 13.08
CA THR A 98 -2.63 9.33 13.44
C THR A 98 -2.71 7.86 13.03
N THR A 99 -3.88 7.22 13.23
CA THR A 99 -4.12 5.85 12.75
C THR A 99 -4.00 5.76 11.23
N MET A 100 -4.59 6.69 10.48
CA MET A 100 -4.47 6.72 9.01
C MET A 100 -3.04 6.98 8.53
N ALA A 101 -2.27 7.81 9.24
CA ALA A 101 -0.86 8.03 8.96
C ALA A 101 -0.03 6.75 9.21
N ASP A 102 -0.22 6.09 10.35
CA ASP A 102 0.45 4.84 10.70
C ASP A 102 0.17 3.71 9.70
N LEU A 103 -1.04 3.69 9.12
CA LEU A 103 -1.45 2.74 8.10
C LEU A 103 -0.96 3.11 6.68
N GLY A 104 -0.33 4.28 6.50
CA GLY A 104 0.11 4.80 5.21
C GLY A 104 -1.03 5.28 4.30
N LEU A 105 -2.24 5.45 4.82
CA LEU A 105 -3.42 5.86 4.04
C LEU A 105 -3.31 7.33 3.59
N LEU A 106 -2.75 8.21 4.43
CA LEU A 106 -2.55 9.62 4.06
C LEU A 106 -1.44 9.80 3.00
N GLU A 107 -0.50 8.87 2.93
CA GLU A 107 0.50 8.80 1.85
C GLU A 107 -0.05 8.20 0.57
N LEU A 108 -1.15 7.44 0.62
CA LEU A 108 -1.78 6.89 -0.58
C LEU A 108 -2.86 7.82 -1.15
N PHE A 109 -3.55 8.55 -0.27
CA PHE A 109 -4.69 9.42 -0.54
C PHE A 109 -4.37 10.88 -0.19
N PRO A 110 -3.67 11.60 -1.09
CA PRO A 110 -3.18 12.95 -0.83
C PRO A 110 -4.27 14.02 -0.71
N TYR A 111 -5.37 13.89 -1.46
CA TYR A 111 -6.47 14.84 -1.39
C TYR A 111 -7.21 14.70 -0.06
N LEU A 112 -7.35 13.48 0.45
CA LEU A 112 -7.83 13.22 1.80
C LEU A 112 -6.90 13.84 2.86
N ALA A 113 -5.59 13.63 2.74
CA ALA A 113 -4.61 14.24 3.64
C ALA A 113 -4.68 15.77 3.62
N MET A 114 -4.83 16.37 2.44
CA MET A 114 -5.02 17.80 2.24
C MET A 114 -6.31 18.31 2.89
N GLY A 115 -7.43 17.62 2.68
CA GLY A 115 -8.72 17.99 3.26
C GLY A 115 -8.77 17.90 4.79
N LEU A 116 -7.99 16.99 5.38
CA LEU A 116 -7.88 16.82 6.83
C LEU A 116 -6.87 17.77 7.48
N SER A 117 -5.76 18.09 6.79
CA SER A 117 -4.65 18.87 7.35
C SER A 117 -4.67 20.35 6.95
N GLY A 118 -5.54 20.74 6.00
CA GLY A 118 -5.59 22.10 5.46
C GLY A 118 -4.38 22.46 4.58
N ASP A 119 -3.67 21.45 4.07
CA ASP A 119 -2.42 21.62 3.34
C ASP A 119 -2.63 22.21 1.92
N LYS A 120 -1.58 22.74 1.30
CA LYS A 120 -1.66 23.36 -0.03
C LYS A 120 -1.68 22.30 -1.15
N LEU A 121 -2.41 22.57 -2.24
CA LEU A 121 -2.55 21.67 -3.39
C LEU A 121 -1.22 21.19 -4.02
N ASP A 122 -0.14 21.98 -3.92
CA ASP A 122 1.17 21.64 -4.48
C ASP A 122 1.82 20.42 -3.79
N THR A 123 1.45 20.12 -2.53
CA THR A 123 1.94 18.93 -1.81
C THR A 123 1.28 17.63 -2.30
N VAL A 124 0.08 17.73 -2.91
CA VAL A 124 -0.66 16.58 -3.44
C VAL A 124 0.01 15.98 -4.68
N GLN A 125 0.55 16.83 -5.58
CA GLN A 125 1.19 16.36 -6.80
C GLN A 125 2.53 15.64 -6.56
N HIS A 126 3.21 15.97 -5.46
CA HIS A 126 4.47 15.35 -5.06
C HIS A 126 4.27 14.17 -4.09
N ASN A 127 3.03 13.82 -3.80
CA ASN A 127 2.73 12.78 -2.83
C ASN A 127 3.09 11.37 -3.39
N PRO A 128 3.72 10.51 -2.58
CA PRO A 128 4.17 9.18 -3.00
C PRO A 128 3.06 8.26 -3.54
N GLY A 129 1.82 8.41 -3.06
CA GLY A 129 0.64 7.65 -3.50
C GLY A 129 0.14 8.05 -4.88
N ALA A 130 0.03 9.36 -5.15
CA ALA A 130 -0.30 9.85 -6.49
C ALA A 130 0.75 9.38 -7.52
N ALA A 131 2.03 9.45 -7.16
CA ALA A 131 3.11 8.93 -8.00
C ALA A 131 3.01 7.40 -8.21
N TYR A 132 2.56 6.63 -7.22
CA TYR A 132 2.30 5.21 -7.35
C TYR A 132 1.18 4.92 -8.36
N PHE A 133 0.02 5.56 -8.22
CA PHE A 133 -1.11 5.33 -9.14
C PHE A 133 -0.79 5.77 -10.57
N ASN A 134 -0.10 6.90 -10.74
CA ASN A 134 0.39 7.32 -12.05
C ASN A 134 1.33 6.28 -12.67
N TYR A 135 2.18 5.65 -11.85
CA TYR A 135 3.07 4.60 -12.31
C TYR A 135 2.33 3.30 -12.68
N ILE A 136 1.34 2.87 -11.89
CA ILE A 136 0.47 1.73 -12.23
C ILE A 136 -0.29 1.99 -13.54
N SER A 137 -0.80 3.20 -13.73
CA SER A 137 -1.46 3.62 -14.97
C SER A 137 -0.52 3.48 -16.17
N LEU A 138 0.73 3.91 -16.03
CA LEU A 138 1.75 3.78 -17.06
C LEU A 138 2.10 2.31 -17.36
N LEU A 139 2.25 1.46 -16.34
CA LEU A 139 2.44 0.01 -16.52
C LEU A 139 1.27 -0.60 -17.32
N ASN A 140 0.04 -0.25 -16.95
CA ASN A 140 -1.15 -0.71 -17.66
C ASN A 140 -1.15 -0.23 -19.12
N GLN A 141 -0.75 1.01 -19.38
CA GLN A 141 -0.62 1.54 -20.74
C GLN A 141 0.36 0.73 -21.58
N VAL A 142 1.55 0.38 -21.03
CA VAL A 142 2.53 -0.44 -21.74
C VAL A 142 1.98 -1.84 -22.03
N VAL A 143 1.29 -2.48 -21.06
CA VAL A 143 0.67 -3.79 -21.28
C VAL A 143 -0.40 -3.74 -22.37
N MET A 144 -1.30 -2.74 -22.34
CA MET A 144 -2.36 -2.63 -23.33
C MET A 144 -1.80 -2.39 -24.73
N MET A 145 -0.86 -1.46 -24.89
CA MET A 145 -0.23 -1.20 -26.18
C MET A 145 0.59 -2.40 -26.68
N GLY A 146 1.32 -3.07 -25.79
CA GLY A 146 2.04 -4.29 -26.13
C GLY A 146 1.11 -5.40 -26.60
N THR A 147 -0.06 -5.55 -25.95
CA THR A 147 -1.10 -6.51 -26.36
C THR A 147 -1.64 -6.19 -27.74
N GLN A 148 -2.00 -4.94 -27.97
CA GLN A 148 -2.55 -4.51 -29.25
C GLN A 148 -1.52 -4.72 -30.37
N LEU A 149 -0.28 -4.25 -30.17
CA LEU A 149 0.79 -4.38 -31.14
C LEU A 149 1.15 -5.84 -31.43
N TYR A 150 1.11 -6.73 -30.44
CA TYR A 150 1.32 -8.17 -30.61
C TYR A 150 0.34 -8.79 -31.62
N HIS A 151 -0.94 -8.40 -31.53
CA HIS A 151 -1.98 -8.90 -32.44
C HIS A 151 -1.95 -8.20 -33.80
N ASP A 152 -1.77 -6.88 -33.80
CA ASP A 152 -1.74 -6.06 -35.02
C ASP A 152 -0.55 -6.43 -35.93
N ALA A 153 0.57 -6.87 -35.36
CA ALA A 153 1.73 -7.36 -36.11
C ALA A 153 1.41 -8.55 -37.03
N CYS A 154 0.43 -9.38 -36.67
CA CYS A 154 -0.01 -10.53 -37.47
C CYS A 154 -1.05 -10.18 -38.53
N MET A 155 -1.60 -8.97 -38.50
CA MET A 155 -2.74 -8.57 -39.32
C MET A 155 -2.28 -7.58 -40.41
N PRO A 156 -2.22 -7.98 -41.69
CA PRO A 156 -1.70 -7.13 -42.76
C PRO A 156 -2.39 -5.76 -42.89
N GLN A 157 -3.68 -5.71 -42.52
CA GLN A 157 -4.49 -4.49 -42.55
C GLN A 157 -3.99 -3.40 -41.58
N HIS A 158 -3.25 -3.79 -40.54
CA HIS A 158 -2.77 -2.92 -39.48
C HIS A 158 -1.29 -2.56 -39.63
N HIS A 159 -0.57 -3.16 -40.58
CA HIS A 159 0.87 -2.96 -40.76
C HIS A 159 1.24 -1.48 -41.01
N LYS A 160 0.39 -0.71 -41.70
CA LYS A 160 0.58 0.75 -41.88
C LYS A 160 0.70 1.54 -40.57
N TYR A 161 0.22 1.00 -39.44
CA TYR A 161 0.24 1.67 -38.14
C TYR A 161 1.36 1.17 -37.22
N ALA A 162 2.10 0.13 -37.60
CA ALA A 162 3.04 -0.55 -36.71
C ALA A 162 4.16 0.39 -36.22
N ALA A 163 4.76 1.20 -37.10
CA ALA A 163 5.80 2.14 -36.70
C ALA A 163 5.29 3.18 -35.69
N HIS A 164 4.06 3.67 -35.88
CA HIS A 164 3.45 4.60 -34.93
C HIS A 164 3.19 3.94 -33.58
N GLN A 165 2.63 2.73 -33.57
CA GLN A 165 2.37 1.97 -32.35
C GLN A 165 3.66 1.63 -31.58
N ILE A 166 4.74 1.29 -32.30
CA ILE A 166 6.07 1.05 -31.72
C ILE A 166 6.63 2.35 -31.12
N ALA A 167 6.47 3.49 -31.79
CA ALA A 167 6.92 4.78 -31.26
C ALA A 167 6.17 5.17 -29.96
N LEU A 168 4.87 4.92 -29.90
CA LEU A 168 4.08 5.13 -28.67
C LEU A 168 4.55 4.19 -27.54
N LEU A 169 4.81 2.92 -27.86
CA LEU A 169 5.40 1.96 -26.92
C LEU A 169 6.75 2.42 -26.39
N TYR A 170 7.64 2.85 -27.28
CA TYR A 170 8.95 3.40 -26.92
C TYR A 170 8.83 4.63 -26.02
N GLN A 171 7.89 5.54 -26.29
CA GLN A 171 7.63 6.70 -25.44
C GLN A 171 7.20 6.27 -24.03
N CYS A 172 6.30 5.29 -23.92
CA CYS A 172 5.89 4.78 -22.61
C CYS A 172 7.04 4.09 -21.86
N LEU A 173 7.91 3.34 -22.57
CA LEU A 173 9.12 2.73 -22.01
C LEU A 173 10.14 3.75 -21.51
N ASN A 174 10.18 4.97 -22.09
CA ASN A 174 11.01 6.06 -21.60
C ASN A 174 10.49 6.68 -20.31
N MET A 175 9.17 6.68 -20.13
CA MET A 175 8.53 7.19 -18.92
C MET A 175 8.58 6.15 -17.78
N LEU A 176 8.77 4.88 -18.12
CA LEU A 176 8.81 3.79 -17.14
C LEU A 176 10.06 3.89 -16.28
N GLN A 177 9.88 3.80 -14.97
CA GLN A 177 10.95 3.67 -14.00
C GLN A 177 11.49 2.23 -14.03
N GLY A 178 12.80 2.05 -13.82
CA GLY A 178 13.47 0.74 -13.94
C GLY A 178 14.50 0.68 -15.06
N ASP A 179 15.08 -0.50 -15.29
CA ASP A 179 16.08 -0.69 -16.34
C ASP A 179 15.43 -1.13 -17.66
N THR A 180 14.65 -0.23 -18.27
CA THR A 180 14.07 -0.44 -19.60
C THR A 180 15.05 -0.17 -20.75
N LYS A 181 16.32 0.16 -20.44
CA LYS A 181 17.36 0.45 -21.44
C LYS A 181 17.60 -0.72 -22.41
N PRO A 182 17.65 -2.00 -21.97
CA PRO A 182 17.86 -3.12 -22.88
C PRO A 182 16.76 -3.20 -23.93
N ILE A 183 15.48 -3.09 -23.52
CA ILE A 183 14.33 -3.13 -24.44
C ILE A 183 14.37 -1.96 -25.42
N ARG A 184 14.66 -0.75 -24.95
CA ARG A 184 14.75 0.43 -25.83
C ARG A 184 15.79 0.26 -26.93
N ARG A 185 16.96 -0.29 -26.62
CA ARG A 185 17.99 -0.60 -27.63
C ARG A 185 17.53 -1.62 -28.65
N VAL A 186 16.77 -2.63 -28.22
CA VAL A 186 16.17 -3.61 -29.15
C VAL A 186 15.25 -2.88 -30.11
N VAL A 187 14.34 -2.03 -29.62
CA VAL A 187 13.43 -1.24 -30.46
C VAL A 187 14.19 -0.35 -31.45
N GLU A 188 15.16 0.41 -30.96
CA GLU A 188 15.99 1.32 -31.78
C GLU A 188 16.70 0.59 -32.93
N ALA A 189 17.15 -0.65 -32.72
CA ALA A 189 17.92 -1.41 -33.71
C ALA A 189 17.15 -1.74 -34.99
N ARG A 190 15.81 -1.83 -34.95
CA ARG A 190 14.98 -2.17 -36.12
C ARG A 190 13.90 -1.16 -36.44
N PHE A 191 13.82 -0.07 -35.69
CA PHE A 191 12.77 0.94 -35.86
C PHE A 191 12.80 1.56 -37.26
N ASP A 192 13.98 1.93 -37.77
CA ASP A 192 14.12 2.56 -39.09
C ASP A 192 13.71 1.62 -40.24
N GLU A 193 14.02 0.32 -40.12
CA GLU A 193 13.60 -0.72 -41.07
C GLU A 193 12.07 -0.81 -41.15
N ILE A 194 11.43 -0.93 -39.98
CA ILE A 194 9.97 -1.02 -39.88
C ILE A 194 9.32 0.27 -40.40
N LYS A 195 9.83 1.42 -39.98
CA LYS A 195 9.33 2.73 -40.42
C LYS A 195 9.33 2.82 -41.95
N SER A 196 10.44 2.49 -42.60
CA SER A 196 10.56 2.52 -44.06
C SER A 196 9.54 1.62 -44.76
N ILE A 197 9.26 0.43 -44.22
CA ILE A 197 8.24 -0.48 -44.76
C ILE A 197 6.83 0.09 -44.58
N THR A 198 6.54 0.62 -43.40
CA THR A 198 5.20 1.13 -43.06
C THR A 198 4.82 2.42 -43.78
N GLU A 199 5.82 3.21 -44.22
CA GLU A 199 5.62 4.41 -45.03
C GLU A 199 5.47 4.12 -46.54
N SER A 200 5.62 2.86 -46.95
CA SER A 200 5.43 2.45 -48.34
C SER A 200 3.95 2.50 -48.77
N ARG A 201 3.70 2.46 -50.08
CA ARG A 201 2.35 2.54 -50.65
C ARG A 201 1.44 1.37 -50.23
N ASP A 202 2.02 0.18 -50.12
CA ASP A 202 1.34 -1.06 -49.76
C ASP A 202 2.12 -1.74 -48.61
N PRO A 203 1.99 -1.22 -47.38
CA PRO A 203 2.83 -1.64 -46.27
C PRO A 203 2.50 -3.07 -45.85
N TYR A 204 3.52 -3.91 -45.89
CA TYR A 204 3.44 -5.31 -45.50
C TYR A 204 4.70 -5.71 -44.73
N LEU A 205 4.53 -6.14 -43.49
CA LEU A 205 5.63 -6.60 -42.65
C LEU A 205 5.93 -8.08 -42.97
N PRO A 206 7.19 -8.41 -43.30
CA PRO A 206 7.65 -9.79 -43.34
C PRO A 206 7.40 -10.51 -42.02
N VAL A 207 7.24 -11.83 -42.09
CA VAL A 207 6.96 -12.67 -40.92
C VAL A 207 8.03 -12.52 -39.83
N GLU A 208 9.28 -12.29 -40.23
CA GLU A 208 10.42 -12.08 -39.33
C GLU A 208 10.28 -10.77 -38.54
N LEU A 209 9.75 -9.71 -39.18
CA LEU A 209 9.48 -8.44 -38.51
C LEU A 209 8.26 -8.54 -37.60
N SER A 210 7.20 -9.22 -38.04
CA SER A 210 6.03 -9.49 -37.20
C SER A 210 6.41 -10.29 -35.95
N ALA A 211 7.21 -11.35 -36.09
CA ALA A 211 7.70 -12.14 -34.98
C ALA A 211 8.62 -11.32 -34.05
N TRP A 212 9.47 -10.46 -34.61
CA TRP A 212 10.29 -9.55 -33.82
C TRP A 212 9.45 -8.55 -33.02
N ILE A 213 8.38 -8.00 -33.61
CA ILE A 213 7.46 -7.10 -32.88
C ILE A 213 6.82 -7.86 -31.71
N GLN A 214 6.38 -9.09 -31.94
CA GLN A 214 5.82 -9.94 -30.89
C GLN A 214 6.83 -10.19 -29.75
N GLU A 215 8.09 -10.48 -30.09
CA GLU A 215 9.16 -10.65 -29.10
C GLU A 215 9.38 -9.38 -28.28
N VAL A 216 9.43 -8.20 -28.91
CA VAL A 216 9.56 -6.92 -28.19
C VAL A 216 8.41 -6.71 -27.21
N THR A 217 7.17 -6.97 -27.65
CA THR A 217 6.00 -6.83 -26.78
C THR A 217 5.99 -7.86 -25.64
N TRP A 218 6.56 -9.05 -25.87
CA TRP A 218 6.75 -10.07 -24.85
C TRP A 218 7.75 -9.63 -23.79
N LEU A 219 8.93 -9.13 -24.21
CA LEU A 219 9.94 -8.57 -23.31
C LEU A 219 9.35 -7.45 -22.42
N CYS A 220 8.50 -6.60 -23.00
CA CYS A 220 7.83 -5.55 -22.22
C CYS A 220 6.90 -6.13 -21.15
N ARG A 221 6.19 -7.24 -21.43
CA ARG A 221 5.35 -7.90 -20.43
C ARG A 221 6.18 -8.55 -19.34
N GLU A 222 7.27 -9.21 -19.69
CA GLU A 222 8.17 -9.86 -18.71
C GLU A 222 8.73 -8.82 -17.72
N GLU A 223 9.21 -7.68 -18.21
CA GLU A 223 9.67 -6.60 -17.32
C GLU A 223 8.58 -6.03 -16.41
N ILE A 224 7.33 -5.98 -16.89
CA ILE A 224 6.20 -5.51 -16.09
C ILE A 224 5.77 -6.57 -15.06
N GLN A 225 5.77 -7.86 -15.43
CA GLN A 225 5.48 -8.96 -14.53
C GLN A 225 6.53 -9.08 -13.42
N ALA A 226 7.79 -8.79 -13.75
CA ALA A 226 8.87 -8.68 -12.77
C ALA A 226 8.66 -7.53 -11.76
N CYS A 227 7.62 -6.70 -11.96
CA CYS A 227 7.10 -5.60 -11.13
C CYS A 227 8.14 -5.02 -10.16
N PRO A 228 8.71 -3.85 -10.46
CA PRO A 228 9.85 -3.38 -9.70
C PRO A 228 9.57 -3.29 -8.18
N PRO A 229 10.50 -3.75 -7.32
CA PRO A 229 10.28 -3.80 -5.86
C PRO A 229 9.92 -2.47 -5.22
N TYR A 230 10.30 -1.34 -5.82
CA TYR A 230 10.01 0.00 -5.31
C TYR A 230 8.52 0.34 -5.34
N VAL A 231 7.73 -0.30 -6.21
CA VAL A 231 6.28 -0.14 -6.31
C VAL A 231 5.64 -0.70 -5.05
N HIS A 232 6.10 -1.85 -4.61
CA HIS A 232 5.58 -2.55 -3.44
C HIS A 232 5.97 -1.85 -2.13
N LYS A 233 7.18 -1.27 -2.05
CA LYS A 233 7.63 -0.54 -0.84
C LYS A 233 6.68 0.58 -0.42
N ARG A 234 6.02 1.25 -1.37
CA ARG A 234 5.10 2.38 -1.08
C ARG A 234 3.73 1.94 -0.56
N ILE A 235 3.29 0.74 -0.93
CA ILE A 235 2.05 0.13 -0.42
C ILE A 235 2.33 -0.90 0.68
N GLU A 236 3.58 -1.13 1.03
CA GLU A 236 4.00 -2.18 1.97
C GLU A 236 3.36 -1.99 3.34
N THR A 237 3.28 -0.75 3.83
CA THR A 237 2.63 -0.40 5.10
C THR A 237 1.14 -0.73 5.07
N LEU A 238 0.45 -0.40 3.96
CA LEU A 238 -0.95 -0.74 3.75
C LEU A 238 -1.15 -2.27 3.61
N MET A 239 -0.27 -2.94 2.88
CA MET A 239 -0.32 -4.39 2.68
C MET A 239 -0.06 -5.15 3.99
N ARG A 240 0.83 -4.64 4.84
CA ARG A 240 1.10 -5.15 6.19
C ARG A 240 -0.11 -4.94 7.09
N ALA A 241 -0.70 -3.74 7.05
CA ALA A 241 -1.94 -3.45 7.77
C ALA A 241 -3.10 -4.34 7.34
N ALA A 242 -3.28 -4.54 6.03
CA ALA A 242 -4.34 -5.38 5.47
C ALA A 242 -4.16 -6.88 5.77
N ARG A 243 -2.94 -7.32 6.05
CA ARG A 243 -2.64 -8.69 6.50
C ARG A 243 -2.82 -8.88 8.01
N GLY A 244 -3.12 -7.81 8.76
CA GLY A 244 -3.22 -7.87 10.21
C GLY A 244 -1.87 -7.92 10.94
N ASP A 245 -0.75 -7.71 10.25
CA ASP A 245 0.61 -7.75 10.81
C ASP A 245 0.95 -6.48 11.65
N GLY A 246 -0.04 -5.65 11.94
CA GLY A 246 0.10 -4.38 12.68
C GLY A 246 0.15 -4.55 14.20
N GLY A 247 1.00 -5.46 14.73
CA GLY A 247 0.98 -5.75 16.16
C GLY A 247 2.24 -6.38 16.74
N SER A 248 3.34 -5.62 16.80
CA SER A 248 4.31 -5.58 17.94
C SER A 248 5.65 -4.99 17.49
N GLY A 249 5.82 -3.67 17.63
CA GLY A 249 7.06 -2.98 17.27
C GLY A 249 7.31 -1.72 18.10
N ALA A 250 6.89 -1.74 19.38
CA ALA A 250 7.23 -0.70 20.34
C ALA A 250 7.40 -1.33 21.73
N ALA A 251 8.54 -2.01 21.96
CA ALA A 251 9.17 -2.18 23.28
C ALA A 251 10.42 -3.05 23.17
N ALA A 252 11.61 -2.43 23.09
CA ALA A 252 12.85 -2.88 23.76
C ALA A 252 14.04 -2.00 23.32
N ALA A 253 14.04 -0.74 23.75
CA ALA A 253 15.28 0.01 23.95
C ALA A 253 15.20 0.65 25.34
N GLY A 254 15.16 -0.22 26.35
CA GLY A 254 15.18 0.15 27.76
C GLY A 254 16.49 -0.29 28.40
N GLY A 255 17.36 0.69 28.65
CA GLY A 255 18.29 0.73 29.78
C GLY A 255 19.78 0.44 29.50
N PRO A 256 20.70 0.83 30.41
CA PRO A 256 20.48 1.53 31.69
C PRO A 256 21.30 2.82 31.85
N GLY A 257 20.82 3.69 32.75
CA GLY A 257 21.67 4.68 33.39
C GLY A 257 22.67 4.01 34.34
N ALA A 258 23.91 4.47 34.27
CA ALA A 258 24.93 4.38 35.31
C ALA A 258 25.80 5.63 35.10
N GLY A 259 25.68 6.66 35.92
CA GLY A 259 26.48 6.72 37.15
C GLY A 259 27.42 7.92 37.01
N GLY A 260 26.93 9.11 37.39
CA GLY A 260 27.82 10.22 37.67
C GLY A 260 28.68 9.90 38.90
N PRO A 261 29.86 10.51 39.01
CA PRO A 261 30.28 11.01 40.32
C PRO A 261 30.95 12.41 40.16
N PRO A 262 31.58 13.00 41.19
CA PRO A 262 31.07 14.19 41.86
C PRO A 262 31.97 15.41 41.63
N GLY A 263 31.52 16.58 42.06
CA GLY A 263 32.29 17.82 42.01
C GLY A 263 33.48 17.87 42.96
N ALA A 264 34.51 18.62 42.56
CA ALA A 264 35.48 19.37 43.36
C ALA A 264 36.17 20.37 42.39
N ALA A 265 35.89 21.68 42.47
CA ALA A 265 36.55 22.69 43.31
C ALA A 265 38.04 22.97 42.93
N GLY A 266 38.34 24.23 42.56
CA GLY A 266 39.71 24.73 42.34
C GLY A 266 39.80 25.74 41.17
N ASN A 267 39.36 26.99 41.29
CA ASN A 267 40.11 28.17 41.80
C ASN A 267 41.25 28.68 40.86
N GLY A 268 41.23 29.97 40.52
CA GLY A 268 42.46 30.72 40.20
C GLY A 268 42.54 31.43 38.84
N THR A 269 42.15 32.71 38.84
CA THR A 269 42.88 33.86 38.25
C THR A 269 43.97 33.61 37.19
N SER A 270 43.76 34.14 35.98
CA SER A 270 44.40 35.37 35.45
C SER A 270 44.02 35.59 34.00
#